data_AF-A0A950TH85-F1
#
_entry.id   AF-A0A950TH85-F1
#
_cell.length_a   1.000
_cell.length_b   1.000
_cell.length_c   1.000
_cell.angle_alpha   90.00
_cell.angle_beta   90.00
_cell.angle_gamma   90.00
#
_symmetry.space_group_name_H-M   'P 1'
#
loop_
_entity.id
_entity.type
_entity.pdbx_description
1 polymer ?
#
loop_
_entity_poly.entity_id
_entity_poly.type
_entity_poly.pdbx_seq_one_letter_code
_entity_poly.pdbx_strand_id
1 'polypeptide(L)'
;MSASSGNQGLVYDRALLLHGSKRNEILTLAEVQQYGIDSFADPHYIRLYGMTPSEWYARGIRILGRTAVECTRDPLGDRIGRDVASVAILLPAHTTFTVIDPFAGSCNTLYWILRHVPRSTGIAFELDRQVYDLTKHNIRGLDRTISLTHGDYELLMQDPHIQADCAIIAFVAPPWGTALDETVGLDLRRTTPPITDIIQGIGRKYSGHEILFATQVYEKVNPASLEELQAMLDWSELRVYDLNAAGRNHGILLGTRGWNP
;
A
#
# COMPACT_ATOMS: atom_id res chain seq x y z
N MET A 1 13.05 32.52 42.10
CA MET A 1 13.01 31.15 41.54
C MET A 1 12.33 31.26 40.19
N SER A 2 13.11 31.07 39.13
CA SER A 2 12.72 31.25 37.73
C SER A 2 11.94 30.02 37.27
N ALA A 3 10.70 30.22 36.81
CA ALA A 3 9.93 29.21 36.10
C ALA A 3 10.53 29.03 34.70
N SER A 4 11.19 27.89 34.46
CA SER A 4 11.55 27.47 33.11
C SER A 4 10.29 27.01 32.39
N SER A 5 9.68 27.92 31.62
CA SER A 5 8.76 27.54 30.55
C SER A 5 9.56 26.77 29.50
N GLY A 6 9.55 25.43 29.64
CA GLY A 6 10.07 24.54 28.62
C GLY A 6 9.35 24.82 27.31
N ASN A 7 10.09 25.34 26.33
CA ASN A 7 9.65 25.44 24.95
C ASN A 7 9.53 23.99 24.43
N GLN A 8 8.43 23.31 24.74
CA GLN A 8 8.12 22.01 24.17
C GLN A 8 7.92 22.24 22.67
N GLY A 9 8.94 21.91 21.89
CA GLY A 9 8.89 22.00 20.44
C GLY A 9 7.69 21.23 19.88
N LEU A 10 7.20 21.66 18.73
CA LEU A 10 6.13 20.97 18.01
C LEU A 10 6.54 19.51 17.76
N VAL A 11 5.77 18.57 18.29
CA VAL A 11 5.98 17.13 18.08
C VAL A 11 5.37 16.72 16.74
N TYR A 12 6.16 16.10 15.88
CA TYR A 12 5.70 15.55 14.61
C TYR A 12 5.20 14.13 14.85
N ASP A 13 3.91 14.01 15.13
CA ASP A 13 3.25 12.73 15.37
C ASP A 13 2.09 12.46 14.40
N ARG A 14 1.44 11.32 14.58
CA ARG A 14 0.24 10.94 13.82
C ARG A 14 -0.88 11.99 13.96
N ALA A 15 -1.07 12.59 15.14
CA ALA A 15 -2.15 13.55 15.34
C ALA A 15 -1.92 14.80 14.48
N LEU A 16 -0.71 15.35 14.48
CA LEU A 16 -0.33 16.50 13.67
C LEU A 16 -0.44 16.21 12.16
N LEU A 17 0.11 15.07 11.73
CA LEU A 17 0.26 14.76 10.30
C LEU A 17 -0.97 14.14 9.65
N LEU A 18 -1.86 13.48 10.40
CA LEU A 18 -3.06 12.84 9.83
C LEU A 18 -4.34 13.65 10.08
N HIS A 19 -4.43 14.32 11.23
CA HIS A 19 -5.65 15.02 11.66
C HIS A 19 -5.43 16.52 11.89
N GLY A 20 -4.17 16.96 11.98
CA GLY A 20 -3.80 18.33 12.31
C GLY A 20 -3.51 19.20 11.09
N SER A 21 -2.90 20.36 11.36
CA SER A 21 -2.61 21.40 10.37
C SER A 21 -1.69 20.92 9.24
N LYS A 22 -0.82 19.95 9.50
CA LYS A 22 0.14 19.43 8.51
C LYS A 22 -0.44 18.37 7.57
N ARG A 23 -1.71 17.99 7.73
CA ARG A 23 -2.33 16.89 6.95
C ARG A 23 -2.13 16.99 5.44
N ASN A 24 -2.41 18.17 4.89
CA ASN A 24 -2.37 18.44 3.45
C ASN A 24 -1.19 19.34 3.05
N GLU A 25 -0.23 19.54 3.95
CA GLU A 25 0.98 20.29 3.62
C GLU A 25 2.03 19.34 3.05
N ILE A 26 2.74 19.80 2.03
CA ILE A 26 3.97 19.14 1.58
C ILE A 26 4.99 19.30 2.70
N LEU A 27 5.45 18.18 3.24
CA LEU A 27 6.48 18.21 4.26
C LEU A 27 7.80 18.70 3.66
N THR A 28 8.66 19.25 4.51
CA THR A 28 10.08 19.48 4.26
C THR A 28 10.90 18.27 4.71
N LEU A 29 12.17 18.19 4.29
CA LEU A 29 13.07 17.10 4.70
C LEU A 29 13.20 17.04 6.23
N ALA A 30 13.32 18.20 6.87
CA ALA A 30 13.42 18.30 8.32
C ALA A 30 12.16 17.74 9.00
N GLU A 31 10.97 18.06 8.49
CA GLU A 31 9.70 17.58 9.08
C GLU A 31 9.52 16.06 8.91
N VAL A 32 9.94 15.51 7.77
CA VAL A 32 9.93 14.06 7.54
C VAL A 32 10.88 13.33 8.48
N GLN A 33 12.10 13.85 8.64
CA GLN A 33 13.08 13.29 9.58
C GLN A 33 12.60 13.43 11.03
N GLN A 34 12.02 14.57 11.38
CA GLN A 34 11.47 14.82 12.71
C GLN A 34 10.32 13.88 13.03
N TYR A 35 9.40 13.63 12.08
CA TYR A 35 8.37 12.60 12.25
C TYR A 35 8.94 11.22 12.55
N GLY A 36 9.98 10.82 11.82
CA GLY A 36 10.68 9.56 12.06
C GLY A 36 11.32 9.47 13.45
N ILE A 37 11.95 10.56 13.91
CA ILE A 37 12.54 10.66 15.26
C ILE A 37 11.45 10.60 16.33
N ASP A 38 10.45 11.46 16.23
CA ASP A 38 9.43 11.64 17.28
C ASP A 38 8.53 10.40 17.43
N SER A 39 8.20 9.72 16.33
CA SER A 39 7.27 8.60 16.34
C SER A 39 7.96 7.22 16.41
N PHE A 40 9.22 7.11 15.97
CA PHE A 40 9.89 5.81 15.79
C PHE A 40 11.37 5.79 16.20
N ALA A 41 11.91 6.89 16.73
CA ALA A 41 13.33 7.06 17.05
C ALA A 41 14.28 6.78 15.86
N ASP A 42 13.82 7.00 14.62
CA ASP A 42 14.61 6.78 13.41
C ASP A 42 14.39 7.93 12.38
N PRO A 43 15.39 8.79 12.11
CA PRO A 43 15.25 9.86 11.10
C PRO A 43 15.09 9.34 9.68
N HIS A 44 15.39 8.07 9.44
CA HIS A 44 15.26 7.41 8.14
C HIS A 44 13.99 6.58 8.04
N TYR A 45 13.09 6.63 9.01
CA TYR A 45 11.91 5.75 9.07
C TYR A 45 11.06 5.78 7.79
N ILE A 46 10.89 6.96 7.17
CA ILE A 46 10.12 7.14 5.93
C ILE A 46 10.98 6.86 4.70
N ARG A 47 11.34 5.60 4.51
CA ARG A 47 12.02 5.10 3.30
C ARG A 47 10.99 4.80 2.21
N LEU A 48 11.23 5.31 1.01
CA LEU A 48 10.37 5.14 -0.16
C LEU A 48 11.22 4.79 -1.38
N TYR A 49 10.71 3.86 -2.19
CA TYR A 49 11.28 3.39 -3.44
C TYR A 49 12.72 2.88 -3.35
N GLY A 50 13.13 2.38 -2.18
CA GLY A 50 14.49 1.94 -1.89
C GLY A 50 15.43 3.05 -1.42
N MET A 51 14.92 4.25 -1.13
CA MET A 51 15.69 5.45 -0.79
C MET A 51 15.37 5.95 0.62
N THR A 52 16.38 6.47 1.30
CA THR A 52 16.24 7.25 2.54
C THR A 52 15.58 8.61 2.27
N PRO A 53 15.03 9.28 3.32
CA PRO A 53 14.52 10.65 3.22
C PRO A 53 15.39 11.61 2.41
N SER A 54 16.68 11.70 2.76
CA SER A 54 17.60 12.61 2.08
C SER A 54 17.75 12.29 0.59
N GLU A 55 17.83 11.01 0.23
CA GLU A 55 18.01 10.56 -1.16
C GLU A 55 16.78 10.87 -2.02
N TRP A 56 15.58 10.52 -1.57
CA TRP A 56 14.38 10.80 -2.35
C TRP A 56 14.07 12.30 -2.38
N TYR A 57 14.36 13.06 -1.31
CA TYR A 57 14.24 14.53 -1.35
C TYR A 57 15.15 15.16 -2.40
N ALA A 58 16.41 14.69 -2.48
CA ALA A 58 17.38 15.16 -3.46
C ALA A 58 16.95 14.86 -4.90
N ARG A 59 16.14 13.82 -5.11
CA ARG A 59 15.51 13.49 -6.41
C ARG A 59 14.22 14.25 -6.70
N GLY A 60 13.81 15.16 -5.83
CA GLY A 60 12.59 15.96 -6.02
C GLY A 60 11.30 15.27 -5.53
N ILE A 61 11.39 14.08 -4.94
CA ILE A 61 10.20 13.38 -4.39
C ILE A 61 9.65 14.17 -3.19
N ARG A 62 8.33 14.33 -3.14
CA ARG A 62 7.63 15.07 -2.08
C ARG A 62 6.36 14.33 -1.66
N ILE A 63 6.02 14.42 -0.38
CA ILE A 63 4.83 13.76 0.19
C ILE A 63 4.07 14.73 1.10
N LEU A 64 2.76 14.49 1.24
CA LEU A 64 1.94 15.20 2.21
C LEU A 64 2.15 14.63 3.63
N GLY A 65 1.79 15.40 4.65
CA GLY A 65 1.75 14.93 6.04
C GLY A 65 0.99 13.61 6.19
N ARG A 66 -0.23 13.52 5.66
CA ARG A 66 -1.02 12.28 5.72
C ARG A 66 -0.34 11.10 5.03
N THR A 67 0.31 11.36 3.89
CA THR A 67 1.01 10.31 3.12
C THR A 67 2.20 9.76 3.90
N ALA A 68 2.90 10.58 4.68
CA ALA A 68 3.97 10.11 5.55
C ALA A 68 3.47 9.11 6.61
N VAL A 69 2.24 9.29 7.10
CA VAL A 69 1.61 8.41 8.09
C VAL A 69 1.03 7.15 7.45
N GLU A 70 0.37 7.30 6.30
CA GLU A 70 -0.46 6.26 5.68
C GLU A 70 0.30 5.37 4.70
N CYS A 71 1.44 5.81 4.18
CA CYS A 71 2.17 5.03 3.18
C CYS A 71 2.68 3.70 3.74
N THR A 72 2.77 2.71 2.84
CA THR A 72 3.59 1.52 3.04
C THR A 72 5.05 1.90 2.82
N ARG A 73 5.87 1.77 3.88
CA ARG A 73 7.30 2.08 3.83
C ARG A 73 8.08 0.90 3.24
N ASP A 74 9.30 1.16 2.80
CA ASP A 74 10.13 0.16 2.11
C ASP A 74 10.26 -1.20 2.82
N PRO A 75 10.47 -1.30 4.14
CA PRO A 75 10.60 -2.62 4.78
C PRO A 75 9.35 -3.48 4.61
N LEU A 76 8.16 -2.87 4.68
CA LEU A 76 6.89 -3.57 4.48
C LEU A 76 6.65 -3.85 2.98
N GLY A 77 6.90 -2.86 2.12
CA GLY A 77 6.76 -3.01 0.67
C GLY A 77 7.65 -4.11 0.10
N ASP A 78 8.92 -4.18 0.54
CA ASP A 78 9.87 -5.22 0.15
C ASP A 78 9.40 -6.62 0.56
N ARG A 79 8.89 -6.79 1.80
CA ARG A 79 8.34 -8.07 2.27
C ARG A 79 7.13 -8.52 1.46
N ILE A 80 6.18 -7.60 1.24
CA ILE A 80 5.01 -7.83 0.39
C ILE A 80 5.44 -8.25 -1.01
N GLY A 81 6.35 -7.49 -1.64
CA GLY A 81 6.80 -7.76 -3.01
C GLY A 81 7.48 -9.13 -3.16
N ARG A 82 8.29 -9.55 -2.18
CA ARG A 82 8.92 -10.88 -2.19
C ARG A 82 7.90 -12.00 -2.06
N ASP A 83 6.93 -11.86 -1.17
CA ASP A 83 5.91 -12.88 -0.95
C ASP A 83 5.00 -13.01 -2.18
N VAL A 84 4.59 -11.89 -2.77
CA VAL A 84 3.87 -11.86 -4.05
C VAL A 84 4.68 -12.56 -5.15
N ALA A 85 5.96 -12.23 -5.30
CA ALA A 85 6.83 -12.86 -6.29
C ALA A 85 7.01 -14.38 -6.04
N SER A 86 7.05 -14.80 -4.78
CA SER A 86 7.18 -16.22 -4.41
C SER A 86 5.98 -17.08 -4.82
N VAL A 87 4.80 -16.49 -4.92
CA VAL A 87 3.61 -17.16 -5.46
C VAL A 87 3.54 -17.00 -6.98
N ALA A 88 3.81 -15.79 -7.49
CA ALA A 88 3.76 -15.51 -8.93
C ALA A 88 4.72 -16.40 -9.77
N ILE A 89 5.86 -16.83 -9.21
CA ILE A 89 6.82 -17.71 -9.89
C ILE A 89 6.28 -19.13 -10.19
N LEU A 90 5.17 -19.51 -9.58
CA LEU A 90 4.53 -20.82 -9.78
C LEU A 90 3.70 -20.87 -11.08
N LEU A 91 3.38 -19.72 -11.66
CA LEU A 91 2.84 -19.63 -13.01
C LEU A 91 3.92 -19.94 -14.07
N PRO A 92 3.52 -20.27 -15.32
CA PRO A 92 4.46 -20.59 -16.37
C PRO A 92 5.59 -19.56 -16.51
N ALA A 93 6.80 -20.06 -16.77
CA ALA A 93 8.01 -19.24 -16.78
C ALA A 93 8.02 -18.13 -17.86
N HIS A 94 7.03 -18.03 -18.74
CA HIS A 94 6.86 -16.98 -19.75
C HIS A 94 5.72 -15.99 -19.45
N THR A 95 4.97 -16.19 -18.35
CA THR A 95 3.86 -15.33 -17.96
C THR A 95 4.30 -13.88 -17.77
N THR A 96 3.54 -12.97 -18.36
CA THR A 96 3.63 -11.52 -18.16
C THR A 96 2.58 -11.11 -17.12
N PHE A 97 2.88 -10.06 -16.36
CA PHE A 97 2.02 -9.63 -15.26
C PHE A 97 1.55 -8.19 -15.42
N THR A 98 0.26 -7.97 -15.21
CA THR A 98 -0.27 -6.63 -14.93
C THR A 98 -0.52 -6.52 -13.43
N VAL A 99 0.20 -5.62 -12.76
CA VAL A 99 0.03 -5.36 -11.33
C VAL A 99 -0.86 -4.15 -11.15
N ILE A 100 -2.00 -4.34 -10.51
CA ILE A 100 -3.01 -3.30 -10.27
C ILE A 100 -2.98 -2.87 -8.81
N ASP A 101 -2.97 -1.56 -8.58
CA ASP A 101 -3.12 -0.92 -7.27
C ASP A 101 -4.28 0.09 -7.33
N PRO A 102 -5.48 -0.27 -6.87
CA PRO A 102 -6.64 0.62 -6.96
C PRO A 102 -6.62 1.77 -5.93
N PHE A 103 -5.65 1.78 -5.00
CA PHE A 103 -5.57 2.73 -3.89
C PHE A 103 -4.13 3.19 -3.70
N ALA A 104 -3.55 3.76 -4.76
CA ALA A 104 -2.11 3.91 -4.90
C ALA A 104 -1.46 4.67 -3.75
N GLY A 105 -2.06 5.77 -3.28
CA GLY A 105 -1.42 6.63 -2.28
C GLY A 105 -0.06 7.09 -2.78
N SER A 106 1.01 6.71 -2.06
CA SER A 106 2.40 6.94 -2.48
C SER A 106 2.89 6.03 -3.62
N CYS A 107 2.16 4.98 -3.97
CA CYS A 107 2.53 3.96 -4.96
C CYS A 107 3.78 3.13 -4.58
N ASN A 108 4.22 3.19 -3.32
CA ASN A 108 5.43 2.49 -2.89
C ASN A 108 5.27 0.96 -2.89
N THR A 109 4.11 0.44 -2.47
CA THR A 109 3.88 -1.02 -2.49
C THR A 109 3.90 -1.55 -3.92
N LEU A 110 3.20 -0.89 -4.84
CA LEU A 110 3.21 -1.25 -6.26
C LEU A 110 4.63 -1.26 -6.82
N TYR A 111 5.42 -0.22 -6.54
CA TYR A 111 6.83 -0.18 -6.94
C TYR A 111 7.62 -1.40 -6.44
N TRP A 112 7.45 -1.80 -5.18
CA TRP A 112 8.15 -2.97 -4.63
C TRP A 112 7.67 -4.29 -5.23
N ILE A 113 6.37 -4.44 -5.53
CA ILE A 113 5.88 -5.62 -6.25
C ILE A 113 6.52 -5.68 -7.65
N LEU A 114 6.52 -4.58 -8.41
CA LEU A 114 7.16 -4.51 -9.74
C LEU A 114 8.68 -4.72 -9.69
N ARG A 115 9.31 -4.45 -8.55
CA ARG A 115 10.73 -4.70 -8.35
C ARG A 115 11.05 -6.19 -8.25
N HIS A 116 10.16 -6.97 -7.63
CA HIS A 116 10.36 -8.40 -7.35
C HIS A 116 9.70 -9.31 -8.39
N VAL A 117 8.61 -8.88 -9.05
CA VAL A 117 7.91 -9.65 -10.08
C VAL A 117 8.48 -9.29 -11.45
N PRO A 118 9.21 -10.19 -12.13
CA PRO A 118 9.75 -9.91 -13.46
C PRO A 118 8.64 -9.82 -14.52
N ARG A 119 8.92 -9.12 -15.63
CA ARG A 119 7.97 -8.93 -16.76
C ARG A 119 6.60 -8.40 -16.32
N SER A 120 6.65 -7.46 -15.40
CA SER A 120 5.45 -6.82 -14.85
C SER A 120 5.36 -5.36 -15.29
N THR A 121 4.13 -4.87 -15.41
CA THR A 121 3.82 -3.44 -15.56
C THR A 121 2.78 -3.03 -14.53
N GLY A 122 2.83 -1.77 -14.09
CA GLY A 122 1.93 -1.25 -13.06
C GLY A 122 0.78 -0.43 -13.61
N ILE A 123 -0.41 -0.64 -13.08
CA ILE A 123 -1.56 0.25 -13.24
C ILE A 123 -2.00 0.68 -11.84
N ALA A 124 -2.14 1.99 -11.64
CA ALA A 124 -2.42 2.57 -10.34
C ALA A 124 -3.56 3.59 -10.44
N PHE A 125 -4.38 3.66 -9.40
CA PHE A 125 -5.47 4.65 -9.28
C PHE A 125 -5.30 5.44 -7.98
N GLU A 126 -5.51 6.74 -8.07
CA GLU A 126 -5.55 7.63 -6.90
C GLU A 126 -6.69 8.63 -7.04
N LEU A 127 -7.57 8.64 -6.04
CA LEU A 127 -8.78 9.44 -6.02
C LEU A 127 -8.50 10.89 -5.59
N ASP A 128 -7.60 11.09 -4.64
CA ASP A 128 -7.30 12.41 -4.12
C ASP A 128 -6.37 13.16 -5.08
N ARG A 129 -6.84 14.29 -5.58
CA ARG A 129 -6.11 15.08 -6.57
C ARG A 129 -4.71 15.51 -6.12
N GLN A 130 -4.52 15.89 -4.86
CA GLN A 130 -3.21 16.34 -4.37
C GLN A 130 -2.24 15.16 -4.22
N VAL A 131 -2.73 14.03 -3.72
CA VAL A 131 -1.92 12.80 -3.64
C VAL A 131 -1.58 12.33 -5.06
N TYR A 132 -2.55 12.32 -5.98
CA TYR A 132 -2.33 11.98 -7.38
C TYR A 132 -1.25 12.83 -8.03
N ASP A 133 -1.34 14.17 -7.91
CA ASP A 133 -0.38 15.07 -8.57
C ASP A 133 1.04 14.86 -8.03
N LEU A 134 1.20 14.65 -6.71
CA LEU A 134 2.48 14.34 -6.08
C LEU A 134 3.00 12.95 -6.47
N THR A 135 2.16 11.92 -6.39
CA THR A 135 2.55 10.55 -6.74
C THR A 135 2.91 10.45 -8.22
N LYS A 136 2.14 11.08 -9.10
CA LYS A 136 2.46 11.20 -10.53
C LYS A 136 3.81 11.87 -10.76
N HIS A 137 4.14 12.91 -9.99
CA HIS A 137 5.46 13.53 -10.05
C HIS A 137 6.56 12.57 -9.58
N ASN A 138 6.37 11.97 -8.41
CA ASN A 138 7.35 11.12 -7.73
C ASN A 138 7.74 9.89 -8.56
N ILE A 139 6.77 9.23 -9.20
CA ILE A 139 7.02 7.98 -9.93
C ILE A 139 7.68 8.17 -11.30
N ARG A 140 7.67 9.38 -11.88
CA ARG A 140 8.23 9.65 -13.22
C ARG A 140 9.72 9.31 -13.36
N GLY A 141 10.47 9.42 -12.28
CA GLY A 141 11.92 9.18 -12.25
C GLY A 141 12.32 7.78 -11.76
N LEU A 142 11.35 6.89 -11.51
CA LEU A 142 11.62 5.53 -11.06
C LEU A 142 11.98 4.62 -12.23
N ASP A 143 12.64 3.49 -11.92
CA ASP A 143 13.09 2.48 -12.87
C ASP A 143 12.00 1.45 -13.21
N ARG A 144 10.73 1.75 -12.92
CA ARG A 144 9.58 0.87 -13.17
C ARG A 144 8.45 1.61 -13.89
N THR A 145 7.80 0.93 -14.81
CA THR A 145 6.69 1.48 -15.60
C THR A 145 5.39 1.39 -14.80
N ILE A 146 4.86 2.53 -14.39
CA ILE A 146 3.58 2.66 -13.67
C ILE A 146 2.70 3.68 -14.40
N SER A 147 1.54 3.23 -14.86
CA SER A 147 0.47 4.07 -15.40
C SER A 147 -0.44 4.49 -14.24
N LEU A 148 -0.38 5.77 -13.85
CA LEU A 148 -1.22 6.32 -12.77
C LEU A 148 -2.38 7.15 -13.33
N THR A 149 -3.60 6.74 -13.01
CA THR A 149 -4.86 7.39 -13.39
C THR A 149 -5.47 8.11 -12.18
N HIS A 150 -6.00 9.32 -12.40
CA HIS A 150 -6.72 10.05 -11.36
C HIS A 150 -8.19 9.62 -11.37
N GLY A 151 -8.66 9.09 -10.26
CA GLY A 151 -10.03 8.64 -10.07
C GLY A 151 -10.10 7.45 -9.11
N ASP A 152 -11.31 6.93 -8.93
CA ASP A 152 -11.55 5.79 -8.04
C ASP A 152 -11.24 4.45 -8.73
N TYR A 153 -11.34 3.38 -7.93
CA TYR A 153 -11.19 2.01 -8.41
C TYR A 153 -12.35 1.55 -9.30
N GLU A 154 -13.48 2.27 -9.39
CA GLU A 154 -14.56 1.89 -10.31
C GLU A 154 -14.13 2.17 -11.75
N LEU A 155 -13.27 3.16 -11.98
CA LEU A 155 -12.65 3.38 -13.29
C LEU A 155 -11.78 2.18 -13.72
N LEU A 156 -11.09 1.50 -12.79
CA LEU A 156 -10.40 0.23 -13.10
C LEU A 156 -11.39 -0.83 -13.61
N MET A 157 -12.62 -0.84 -13.11
CA MET A 157 -13.65 -1.76 -13.58
C MET A 157 -14.20 -1.38 -14.96
N GLN A 158 -13.95 -0.16 -15.41
CA GLN A 158 -14.35 0.36 -16.73
C GLN A 158 -13.20 0.29 -17.75
N ASP A 159 -11.95 0.25 -17.29
CA ASP A 159 -10.76 0.23 -18.15
C ASP A 159 -10.69 -1.06 -19.00
N PRO A 160 -10.61 -0.95 -20.34
CA PRO A 160 -10.56 -2.12 -21.22
C PRO A 160 -9.15 -2.71 -21.46
N HIS A 161 -8.07 -2.19 -20.87
CA HIS A 161 -6.70 -2.49 -21.34
C HIS A 161 -5.85 -3.41 -20.43
N ILE A 162 -6.38 -4.55 -19.98
CA ILE A 162 -5.53 -5.66 -19.54
C ILE A 162 -5.47 -6.71 -20.66
N GLN A 163 -4.25 -7.05 -21.12
CA GLN A 163 -4.06 -8.00 -22.22
C GLN A 163 -4.53 -9.39 -21.81
N ALA A 164 -5.34 -10.04 -22.66
CA ALA A 164 -6.00 -11.31 -22.35
C ALA A 164 -5.03 -12.46 -21.98
N ASP A 165 -3.77 -12.37 -22.39
CA ASP A 165 -2.72 -13.36 -22.19
C ASP A 165 -1.81 -13.09 -20.97
N CYS A 166 -2.08 -12.04 -20.19
CA CYS A 166 -1.33 -11.74 -18.96
C CYS A 166 -2.05 -12.23 -17.70
N ALA A 167 -1.27 -12.59 -16.68
CA ALA A 167 -1.81 -12.80 -15.33
C ALA A 167 -1.93 -11.47 -14.59
N ILE A 168 -2.86 -11.39 -13.64
CA ILE A 168 -3.11 -10.18 -12.86
C ILE A 168 -2.59 -10.37 -11.44
N ILE A 169 -1.90 -9.35 -10.93
CA ILE A 169 -1.59 -9.24 -9.50
C ILE A 169 -2.34 -8.02 -8.98
N ALA A 170 -3.25 -8.20 -8.02
CA ALA A 170 -4.03 -7.12 -7.44
C ALA A 170 -3.57 -6.82 -6.02
N PHE A 171 -2.89 -5.69 -5.82
CA PHE A 171 -2.62 -5.18 -4.47
C PHE A 171 -3.86 -4.46 -3.94
N VAL A 172 -4.43 -4.94 -2.85
CA VAL A 172 -5.70 -4.45 -2.30
C VAL A 172 -5.46 -3.89 -0.90
N ALA A 173 -5.45 -2.57 -0.80
CA ALA A 173 -5.29 -1.84 0.46
C ALA A 173 -6.16 -0.57 0.49
N PRO A 174 -7.50 -0.69 0.48
CA PRO A 174 -8.35 0.47 0.64
C PRO A 174 -8.10 1.15 2.00
N PRO A 175 -8.46 2.43 2.15
CA PRO A 175 -8.47 3.09 3.44
C PRO A 175 -9.21 2.26 4.50
N TRP A 176 -8.54 1.96 5.62
CA TRP A 176 -9.15 1.19 6.69
C TRP A 176 -10.15 2.01 7.49
N GLY A 177 -9.91 3.31 7.69
CA GLY A 177 -10.83 4.18 8.43
C GLY A 177 -11.25 3.57 9.77
N THR A 178 -12.56 3.40 9.98
CA THR A 178 -13.14 2.79 11.19
C THR A 178 -13.19 1.25 11.17
N ALA A 179 -12.61 0.61 10.15
CA ALA A 179 -12.55 -0.84 10.03
C ALA A 179 -11.53 -1.48 10.98
N LEU A 180 -10.50 -0.72 11.37
CA LEU A 180 -9.51 -1.15 12.34
C LEU A 180 -9.92 -0.72 13.74
N ASP A 181 -10.21 -1.69 14.59
CA ASP A 181 -10.36 -1.52 16.04
C ASP A 181 -9.17 -2.18 16.75
N GLU A 182 -8.55 -1.53 17.73
CA GLU A 182 -7.36 -2.07 18.39
C GLU A 182 -7.63 -3.34 19.22
N THR A 183 -8.87 -3.52 19.66
CA THR A 183 -9.31 -4.67 20.45
C THR A 183 -9.70 -5.83 19.54
N VAL A 184 -10.58 -5.56 18.57
CA VAL A 184 -11.19 -6.59 17.70
C VAL A 184 -10.33 -6.90 16.47
N GLY A 185 -9.48 -5.98 16.04
CA GLY A 185 -8.70 -6.07 14.82
C GLY A 185 -9.37 -5.42 13.61
N LEU A 186 -8.77 -5.65 12.43
CA LEU A 186 -9.27 -5.16 11.15
C LEU A 186 -10.45 -6.02 10.66
N ASP A 187 -11.62 -5.40 10.48
CA ASP A 187 -12.76 -6.02 9.81
C ASP A 187 -12.78 -5.66 8.32
N LEU A 188 -12.45 -6.63 7.47
CA LEU A 188 -12.25 -6.43 6.03
C LEU A 188 -13.52 -5.95 5.31
N ARG A 189 -14.71 -6.25 5.87
CA ARG A 189 -16.02 -5.85 5.34
C ARG A 189 -16.34 -4.38 5.60
N ARG A 190 -15.64 -3.75 6.53
CA ARG A 190 -15.88 -2.37 6.97
C ARG A 190 -14.87 -1.37 6.42
N THR A 191 -13.90 -1.85 5.65
CA THR A 191 -13.01 -0.97 4.87
C THR A 191 -13.83 -0.16 3.87
N THR A 192 -13.29 0.95 3.37
CA THR A 192 -14.03 1.84 2.45
C THR A 192 -13.24 2.01 1.15
N PRO A 193 -13.64 1.33 0.06
CA PRO A 193 -14.74 0.33 -0.04
C PRO A 193 -14.39 -1.01 0.66
N PRO A 194 -15.38 -1.88 0.91
CA PRO A 194 -15.15 -3.22 1.46
C PRO A 194 -14.21 -4.05 0.57
N ILE A 195 -13.23 -4.72 1.19
CA ILE A 195 -12.26 -5.56 0.47
C ILE A 195 -12.95 -6.69 -0.29
N THR A 196 -13.99 -7.29 0.29
CA THR A 196 -14.80 -8.34 -0.34
C THR A 196 -15.41 -7.85 -1.66
N ASP A 197 -15.98 -6.64 -1.67
CA ASP A 197 -16.56 -6.04 -2.88
C ASP A 197 -15.50 -5.78 -3.96
N ILE A 198 -14.30 -5.32 -3.57
CA ILE A 198 -13.17 -5.10 -4.48
C ILE A 198 -12.73 -6.43 -5.13
N ILE A 199 -12.48 -7.48 -4.32
CA ILE A 199 -12.04 -8.79 -4.84
C ILE A 199 -13.12 -9.39 -5.73
N GLN A 200 -14.40 -9.30 -5.34
CA GLN A 200 -15.51 -9.79 -6.15
C GLN A 200 -15.62 -9.02 -7.47
N GLY A 201 -15.43 -7.70 -7.45
CA GLY A 201 -15.44 -6.84 -8.63
C GLY A 201 -14.34 -7.22 -9.61
N ILE A 202 -13.08 -7.25 -9.15
CA ILE A 202 -11.91 -7.62 -9.95
C ILE A 202 -12.08 -9.03 -10.52
N GLY A 203 -12.43 -10.01 -9.66
CA GLY A 203 -12.54 -11.41 -10.10
C GLY A 203 -13.70 -11.67 -11.07
N ARG A 204 -14.77 -10.86 -11.03
CA ARG A 204 -15.83 -10.91 -12.06
C ARG A 204 -15.39 -10.26 -13.36
N LYS A 205 -14.77 -9.08 -13.29
CA LYS A 205 -14.33 -8.32 -14.46
C LYS A 205 -13.27 -9.07 -15.27
N TYR A 206 -12.34 -9.73 -14.57
CA TYR A 206 -11.18 -10.40 -15.16
C TYR A 206 -11.26 -11.92 -15.01
N SER A 207 -12.46 -12.50 -15.09
CA SER A 207 -12.67 -13.94 -14.86
C SER A 207 -11.93 -14.87 -15.84
N GLY A 208 -11.42 -14.33 -16.95
CA GLY A 208 -10.59 -15.06 -17.92
C GLY A 208 -9.09 -15.08 -17.58
N HIS A 209 -8.67 -14.40 -16.51
CA HIS A 209 -7.27 -14.31 -16.11
C HIS A 209 -6.98 -15.16 -14.87
N GLU A 210 -5.75 -15.63 -14.75
CA GLU A 210 -5.17 -16.06 -13.48
C GLU A 210 -4.90 -14.81 -12.64
N ILE A 211 -5.48 -14.75 -11.44
CA ILE A 211 -5.36 -13.58 -10.56
C ILE A 211 -4.69 -13.98 -9.25
N LEU A 212 -3.71 -13.19 -8.81
CA LEU A 212 -3.12 -13.21 -7.48
C LEU A 212 -3.51 -11.93 -6.73
N PHE A 213 -4.35 -12.06 -5.72
CA PHE A 213 -4.67 -10.99 -4.79
C PHE A 213 -3.62 -10.91 -3.69
N ALA A 214 -3.22 -9.68 -3.38
CA ALA A 214 -2.25 -9.31 -2.35
C ALA A 214 -2.94 -8.28 -1.45
N THR A 215 -3.70 -8.75 -0.47
CA THR A 215 -4.54 -7.89 0.38
C THR A 215 -3.79 -7.47 1.63
N GLN A 216 -3.56 -6.18 1.83
CA GLN A 216 -2.89 -5.71 3.04
C GLN A 216 -3.81 -5.88 4.25
N VAL A 217 -3.28 -6.47 5.31
CA VAL A 217 -4.01 -6.71 6.57
C VAL A 217 -3.23 -6.20 7.77
N TYR A 218 -3.87 -6.25 8.93
CA TYR A 218 -3.27 -5.95 10.22
C TYR A 218 -3.01 -7.23 11.00
N GLU A 219 -2.12 -7.21 12.00
CA GLU A 219 -1.76 -8.37 12.82
C GLU A 219 -2.98 -9.07 13.41
N LYS A 220 -3.96 -8.28 13.88
CA LYS A 220 -5.28 -8.77 14.26
C LYS A 220 -6.25 -8.52 13.13
N VAL A 221 -6.83 -9.58 12.58
CA VAL A 221 -7.93 -9.53 11.61
C VAL A 221 -9.16 -10.16 12.24
N ASN A 222 -10.32 -9.56 12.03
CA ASN A 222 -11.58 -10.16 12.48
C ASN A 222 -11.77 -11.54 11.80
N PRO A 223 -11.88 -12.65 12.56
CA PRO A 223 -11.88 -14.00 12.00
C PRO A 223 -13.01 -14.25 11.00
N ALA A 224 -14.21 -13.74 11.26
CA ALA A 224 -15.35 -13.93 10.36
C ALA A 224 -15.14 -13.19 9.03
N SER A 225 -14.60 -11.97 9.06
CA SER A 225 -14.28 -11.23 7.83
C SER A 225 -13.15 -11.87 7.02
N LEU A 226 -12.21 -12.52 7.71
CA LEU A 226 -11.11 -13.26 7.08
C LEU A 226 -11.63 -14.54 6.41
N GLU A 227 -12.42 -15.34 7.12
CA GLU A 227 -13.02 -16.57 6.59
C GLU A 227 -13.88 -16.29 5.36
N GLU A 228 -14.69 -15.23 5.40
CA GLU A 228 -15.50 -14.79 4.27
C GLU A 228 -14.64 -14.47 3.05
N LEU A 229 -13.52 -13.74 3.24
CA LEU A 229 -12.61 -13.41 2.15
C LEU A 229 -11.91 -14.65 1.60
N GLN A 230 -11.45 -15.56 2.46
CA GLN A 230 -10.79 -16.80 2.07
C GLN A 230 -11.72 -17.72 1.27
N ALA A 231 -13.01 -17.76 1.62
CA ALA A 231 -14.00 -18.54 0.89
C ALA A 231 -14.25 -18.04 -0.55
N MET A 232 -13.81 -16.84 -0.90
CA MET A 232 -13.90 -16.28 -2.26
C MET A 232 -12.71 -16.65 -3.16
N LEU A 233 -11.68 -17.30 -2.61
CA LEU A 233 -10.40 -17.56 -3.25
C LEU A 233 -10.21 -19.07 -3.42
N ASP A 234 -9.54 -19.48 -4.50
CA ASP A 234 -9.25 -20.90 -4.75
C ASP A 234 -8.16 -21.42 -3.81
N TRP A 235 -7.22 -20.54 -3.45
CA TRP A 235 -6.17 -20.75 -2.45
C TRP A 235 -5.91 -19.45 -1.70
N SER A 236 -5.50 -19.53 -0.43
CA SER A 236 -5.05 -18.36 0.33
C SER A 236 -3.99 -18.67 1.39
N GLU A 237 -3.15 -17.68 1.70
CA GLU A 237 -2.14 -17.76 2.76
C GLU A 237 -2.00 -16.40 3.46
N LEU A 238 -2.11 -16.40 4.79
CA LEU A 238 -1.93 -15.21 5.62
C LEU A 238 -0.49 -15.14 6.14
N ARG A 239 0.17 -13.99 5.95
CA ARG A 239 1.50 -13.68 6.51
C ARG A 239 1.46 -12.39 7.29
N VAL A 240 2.04 -12.37 8.49
CA VAL A 240 2.21 -11.18 9.34
C VAL A 240 3.69 -10.94 9.55
N TYR A 241 4.13 -9.68 9.40
CA TYR A 241 5.55 -9.33 9.45
C TYR A 241 5.91 -8.65 10.75
N ASP A 242 6.90 -9.19 11.46
CA ASP A 242 7.46 -8.59 12.67
C ASP A 242 8.35 -7.37 12.32
N LEU A 243 7.69 -6.24 12.05
CA LEU A 243 8.32 -4.97 11.65
C LEU A 243 8.01 -3.83 12.63
N ASN A 244 6.95 -3.97 13.42
CA ASN A 244 6.51 -3.01 14.42
C ASN A 244 6.40 -3.71 15.79
N ALA A 245 6.05 -2.95 16.82
CA ALA A 245 5.70 -3.54 18.11
C ALA A 245 4.58 -4.58 17.98
N ALA A 246 4.64 -5.64 18.79
CA ALA A 246 3.61 -6.68 18.85
C ALA A 246 2.20 -6.07 19.04
N GLY A 247 1.21 -6.62 18.34
CA GLY A 247 -0.13 -6.08 18.21
C GLY A 247 -0.26 -4.94 17.17
N ARG A 248 0.83 -4.51 16.54
CA ARG A 248 0.87 -3.42 15.54
C ARG A 248 1.54 -3.81 14.23
N ASN A 249 1.78 -5.09 14.02
CA ASN A 249 2.32 -5.57 12.76
C ASN A 249 1.31 -5.46 11.63
N HIS A 250 1.84 -5.29 10.43
CA HIS A 250 1.06 -5.40 9.21
C HIS A 250 1.37 -6.74 8.56
N GLY A 251 0.45 -7.19 7.72
CA GLY A 251 0.60 -8.44 7.00
C GLY A 251 0.00 -8.34 5.61
N ILE A 252 -0.02 -9.49 4.96
CA ILE A 252 -0.70 -9.69 3.69
C ILE A 252 -1.49 -11.00 3.74
N LEU A 253 -2.71 -10.97 3.19
CA LEU A 253 -3.40 -12.17 2.75
C LEU A 253 -3.15 -12.32 1.24
N LEU A 254 -2.41 -13.36 0.87
CA LEU A 254 -2.29 -13.79 -0.51
C LEU A 254 -3.48 -14.67 -0.86
N GLY A 255 -3.99 -14.55 -2.07
CA GLY A 255 -5.11 -15.35 -2.55
C GLY A 255 -5.10 -15.51 -4.06
N THR A 256 -5.45 -16.69 -4.57
CA THR A 256 -5.54 -16.91 -6.02
C THR A 256 -6.98 -17.07 -6.49
N ARG A 257 -7.20 -16.76 -7.77
CA ARG A 257 -8.44 -17.07 -8.48
C ARG A 257 -8.12 -17.50 -9.90
N GLY A 258 -8.73 -18.60 -10.34
CA GLY A 258 -8.50 -19.22 -11.64
C GLY A 258 -7.32 -20.20 -11.67
N TRP A 259 -6.61 -20.40 -10.56
CA TRP A 259 -5.44 -21.29 -10.46
C TRP A 259 -5.08 -21.60 -9.00
N ASN A 260 -4.29 -22.64 -8.78
CA ASN A 260 -3.80 -23.05 -7.46
C ASN A 260 -2.26 -23.20 -7.47
N PRO A 261 -1.55 -22.55 -6.53
CA PRO A 261 -0.11 -22.69 -6.29
C PRO A 261 0.37 -24.11 -5.99
#